data_AF-A0A396RVX7-F1
#
_entry.id   AF-A0A396RVX7-F1
#
_cell.length_a   1.000
_cell.length_b   1.000
_cell.length_c   1.000
_cell.angle_alpha   90.00
_cell.angle_beta   90.00
_cell.angle_gamma   90.00
#
_symmetry.space_group_name_H-M   'P 1'
#
loop_
_entity.id
_entity.type
_entity.pdbx_description
1 polymer ?
#
loop_
_entity_poly.entity_id
_entity_poly.type
_entity_poly.pdbx_seq_one_letter_code
_entity_poly.pdbx_strand_id
1 'polypeptide(L)' 'MVTRSNANSSGLWSKRISQKDRLIYRFDDKSIYIFAIGGHYDQP' A
#
# COMPACT_ATOMS: atom_id res chain seq x y z
N MET A 1 -0.27 -12.25 -30.09
CA MET A 1 0.28 -12.62 -28.75
C MET A 1 0.31 -11.36 -27.91
N VAL A 2 -0.64 -11.17 -26.99
CA VAL A 2 -0.63 -10.05 -26.06
C VAL A 2 0.05 -10.55 -24.78
N THR A 3 1.33 -10.28 -24.62
CA THR A 3 2.04 -10.56 -23.37
C THR A 3 1.59 -9.52 -22.35
N ARG A 4 0.58 -9.86 -21.54
CA ARG A 4 0.29 -9.10 -20.32
C ARG A 4 1.38 -9.42 -19.32
N SER A 5 2.47 -8.65 -19.35
CA SER A 5 3.47 -8.65 -18.29
C SER A 5 2.87 -7.92 -17.09
N ASN A 6 2.04 -8.60 -16.29
CA ASN A 6 1.58 -8.04 -15.02
C ASN A 6 2.73 -8.12 -14.02
N ALA A 7 3.56 -7.08 -14.00
CA ALA A 7 4.66 -6.93 -13.06
C ALA A 7 4.11 -6.54 -11.67
N ASN A 8 3.44 -7.47 -11.00
CA ASN A 8 2.99 -7.32 -9.61
C ASN A 8 3.84 -8.16 -8.65
N SER A 9 5.16 -8.09 -8.81
CA SER A 9 6.11 -9.01 -8.16
C SER A 9 7.10 -8.32 -7.24
N SER A 10 6.70 -7.29 -6.49
CA SER A 10 7.65 -6.65 -5.56
C SER A 10 6.99 -5.86 -4.43
N GLY A 11 6.45 -6.56 -3.43
CA GLY A 11 6.35 -6.04 -2.06
C GLY A 11 5.15 -5.13 -1.70
N LEU A 12 5.16 -4.66 -0.45
CA LEU A 12 4.20 -3.69 0.08
C LEU A 12 4.65 -2.28 -0.27
N TRP A 13 3.70 -1.43 -0.62
CA TRP A 13 3.90 0.00 -0.87
C TRP A 13 3.59 0.80 0.38
N SER A 14 4.38 1.85 0.62
CA SER A 14 4.16 2.82 1.70
C SER A 14 3.89 4.20 1.10
N LYS A 15 2.72 4.77 1.36
CA LYS A 15 2.38 6.16 1.02
C LYS A 15 2.22 7.00 2.28
N ARG A 16 2.86 8.16 2.34
CA ARG A 16 2.64 9.15 3.40
C ARG A 16 1.32 9.87 3.13
N ILE A 17 0.41 9.88 4.10
CA ILE A 17 -0.90 10.54 3.97
C ILE A 17 -1.03 11.77 4.89
N SER A 18 -0.17 11.89 5.89
CA SER A 18 -0.01 13.09 6.72
C SER A 18 1.45 13.24 7.17
N GLN A 19 1.79 14.26 7.96
CA GLN A 19 3.14 14.35 8.52
C GLN A 19 3.51 13.13 9.39
N LYS A 20 2.54 12.51 10.06
CA LYS A 20 2.79 11.39 10.98
C LYS A 20 2.34 10.03 10.41
N ASP A 21 1.39 10.02 9.48
CA ASP A 21 0.69 8.80 9.07
C ASP A 21 1.22 8.18 7.78
N ARG A 22 1.21 6.85 7.75
CA ARG A 22 1.51 6.05 6.56
C ARG A 22 0.37 5.07 6.24
N LEU A 23 0.13 4.91 4.95
CA LEU A 23 -0.70 3.86 4.38
C LEU A 23 0.22 2.76 3.86
N ILE A 24 0.10 1.56 4.42
CA ILE A 24 0.79 0.36 3.94
C ILE A 24 -0.22 -0.48 3.15
N TYR A 25 0.05 -0.68 1.86
CA TYR A 25 -0.90 -1.33 0.96
C TYR A 25 -0.20 -2.12 -0.14
N ARG A 26 -0.94 -3.02 -0.77
CA ARG A 26 -0.59 -3.59 -2.08
C ARG A 26 -1.81 -3.53 -2.97
N PHE A 27 -1.64 -3.70 -4.26
CA PHE A 27 -2.76 -3.77 -5.19
C PHE A 27 -2.47 -4.78 -6.29
N ASP A 28 -3.52 -5.23 -6.94
CA ASP A 28 -3.47 -5.93 -8.22
C ASP A 28 -4.46 -5.28 -9.19
N ASP A 29 -4.70 -5.93 -10.33
CA ASP A 29 -5.57 -5.41 -11.38
C ASP A 29 -7.03 -5.18 -10.93
N LYS A 30 -7.45 -5.79 -9.82
CA LYS A 30 -8.85 -5.83 -9.38
C LYS A 30 -9.08 -5.23 -8.00
N SER A 31 -8.06 -5.16 -7.16
CA SER A 31 -8.26 -4.83 -5.75
C SER A 31 -7.06 -4.13 -5.13
N ILE A 32 -7.35 -3.33 -4.11
CA ILE A 32 -6.37 -2.71 -3.22
C ILE A 32 -6.52 -3.35 -1.85
N TYR A 33 -5.42 -3.85 -1.30
CA TYR A 33 -5.37 -4.44 0.02
C TYR A 33 -4.64 -3.49 0.95
N ILE A 34 -5.34 -3.08 2.00
CA ILE A 34 -4.79 -2.18 3.00
C ILE A 34 -4.42 -3.01 4.23
N PHE A 35 -3.16 -2.92 4.65
CA PHE A 35 -2.62 -3.68 5.78
C PHE A 35 -2.54 -2.82 7.04
N ALA A 36 -2.25 -1.54 6.88
CA ALA A 36 -2.21 -0.58 7.99
C ALA A 36 -2.51 0.84 7.49
N ILE A 37 -3.21 1.61 8.31
CA ILE A 37 -3.42 3.04 8.14
C ILE A 37 -3.18 3.71 9.48
N GLY A 38 -2.28 4.69 9.52
CA GLY A 38 -2.03 5.53 10.68
C GLY A 38 -0.55 5.65 11.02
N GLY A 39 -0.26 6.46 12.03
CA GLY A 39 1.04 6.67 12.62
C GLY A 39 0.82 7.03 14.09
N HIS A 40 1.47 6.24 14.95
CA HIS A 40 1.45 6.26 16.42
C HIS A 40 0.34 7.12 17.06
N TYR A 41 -0.62 6.44 17.68
CA TYR A 41 -1.46 7.05 18.71
C TYR A 41 -0.52 7.76 19.69
N ASP A 42 -0.59 9.10 19.74
CA ASP A 42 -0.22 9.82 20.94
C ASP A 42 -1.16 9.26 22.01
N GLN A 43 -0.72 8.20 22.68
CA GLN A 43 -1.34 7.75 23.93
C GLN A 43 -0.95 8.80 24.97
N PRO A 44 -1.92 9.45 25.63
CA PRO A 44 -1.62 10.25 26.81
C PRO A 44 -1.08 9.38 27.95
#